data_AF-A0A8T3S5D6-F1
#
_entry.id   AF-A0A8T3S5D6-F1
#
_cell.length_a   1.000
_cell.length_b   1.000
_cell.length_c   1.000
_cell.angle_alpha   90.00
_cell.angle_beta   90.00
_cell.angle_gamma   90.00
#
_symmetry.space_group_name_H-M   'P 1'
#
loop_
_entity.id
_entity.type
_entity.pdbx_description
1 polymer ?
#
loop_
_entity_poly.entity_id
_entity_poly.type
_entity_poly.pdbx_seq_one_letter_code
_entity_poly.pdbx_strand_id
1 'polypeptide(L)'
;MSRPRSERLRIPEGGATAISPYPDFDVAAPDKWALDWDEKTRRVVRERVEQVPRYRFFSAEEARTIEAICARILPQDDRPLADRVPLAPWIDARLYDGTGDGYRYEDMPDDRDAYRFGLRGCDEAATQLHGQAFADLGAGAQDDVLTRVAAGEAPGDAWAHLPARRFFQELAGEVIATYYAHPTAWAEIGFSGPASPRGHIRLDLGRHDPWEATERRPRSSTDIVHRALERDHQDEGGAHSSGGPTH
;
A
#
# COMPACT_ATOMS: atom_id res chain seq x y z
N MET A 1 32.60 3.27 -29.28
CA MET A 1 31.99 2.25 -28.39
C MET A 1 30.63 2.77 -27.97
N SER A 2 29.56 2.24 -28.56
CA SER A 2 28.19 2.65 -28.23
C SER A 2 27.87 2.13 -26.83
N ARG A 3 27.53 3.01 -25.89
CA ARG A 3 26.98 2.59 -24.60
C ARG A 3 25.78 1.68 -24.88
N PRO A 4 25.64 0.52 -24.24
CA PRO A 4 24.39 -0.24 -24.35
C PRO A 4 23.28 0.70 -23.89
N ARG A 5 22.19 0.75 -24.68
CA ARG A 5 20.95 1.43 -24.27
C ARG A 5 20.62 0.87 -22.89
N SER A 6 20.84 1.65 -21.83
CA SER A 6 20.31 1.32 -20.52
C SER A 6 18.81 1.36 -20.69
N GLU A 7 18.19 0.18 -20.78
CA GLU A 7 16.73 0.09 -20.80
C GLU A 7 16.24 0.78 -19.53
N ARG A 8 15.59 1.93 -19.72
CA ARG A 8 15.18 2.81 -18.65
C ARG A 8 14.20 2.02 -17.78
N LEU A 9 14.44 2.00 -16.47
CA LEU A 9 13.54 1.31 -15.55
C LEU A 9 12.13 1.90 -15.71
N ARG A 10 11.14 1.06 -16.02
CA ARG A 10 9.77 1.52 -16.22
C ARG A 10 9.10 1.69 -14.86
N ILE A 11 9.16 2.89 -14.32
CA ILE A 11 8.38 3.32 -13.15
C ILE A 11 7.34 4.33 -13.67
N PRO A 12 6.04 4.14 -13.39
CA PRO A 12 5.05 5.15 -13.72
C PRO A 12 5.38 6.50 -13.05
N GLU A 13 5.21 7.60 -13.77
CA GLU A 13 5.26 8.94 -13.17
C GLU A 13 4.13 9.09 -12.14
N GLY A 14 4.27 10.04 -11.20
CA GLY A 14 3.27 10.22 -10.13
C GLY A 14 1.83 10.40 -10.65
N GLY A 15 1.68 10.94 -11.86
CA GLY A 15 0.40 11.20 -12.54
C GLY A 15 -0.29 9.97 -13.10
N ALA A 16 0.31 8.78 -12.97
CA ALA A 16 -0.39 7.51 -13.15
C ALA A 16 -1.54 7.33 -12.14
N THR A 17 -1.57 8.15 -11.09
CA THR A 17 -2.70 8.31 -10.17
C THR A 17 -3.38 9.65 -10.42
N ALA A 18 -4.71 9.66 -10.57
CA ALA A 18 -5.46 10.90 -10.79
C ALA A 18 -5.39 11.89 -9.61
N ILE A 19 -4.89 11.43 -8.45
CA ILE A 19 -4.93 12.14 -7.18
C ILE A 19 -3.54 12.67 -6.77
N SER A 20 -2.44 12.22 -7.39
CA SER A 20 -1.09 12.66 -7.00
C SER A 20 -0.93 14.18 -7.16
N PRO A 21 -0.37 14.87 -6.14
CA PRO A 21 0.04 16.27 -6.24
C PRO A 21 1.24 16.48 -7.19
N TYR A 22 1.94 15.40 -7.53
CA TYR A 22 3.21 15.36 -8.28
C TYR A 22 3.05 14.61 -9.62
N PRO A 23 2.13 15.02 -10.50
CA PRO A 23 1.75 14.22 -11.66
C PRO A 23 2.91 14.00 -12.65
N ASP A 24 3.83 14.96 -12.71
CA ASP A 24 4.92 14.98 -13.68
C ASP A 24 6.25 14.46 -13.07
N PHE A 25 6.22 13.89 -11.86
CA PHE A 25 7.43 13.46 -11.17
C PHE A 25 7.88 12.06 -11.61
N ASP A 26 9.05 12.00 -12.21
CA ASP A 26 9.72 10.78 -12.63
C ASP A 26 10.86 10.41 -11.66
N VAL A 27 10.65 9.37 -10.86
CA VAL A 27 11.66 8.85 -9.94
C VAL A 27 12.87 8.25 -10.69
N ALA A 28 12.68 7.79 -11.91
CA ALA A 28 13.70 7.18 -12.77
C ALA A 28 14.30 8.17 -13.80
N ALA A 29 14.14 9.48 -13.60
CA ALA A 29 14.72 10.49 -14.46
C ALA A 29 16.25 10.27 -14.61
N PRO A 30 16.83 10.24 -15.83
CA PRO A 30 18.21 9.81 -16.06
C PRO A 30 19.26 10.54 -15.21
N ASP A 31 19.13 11.86 -15.07
CA ASP A 31 20.07 12.67 -14.30
C ASP A 31 20.00 12.34 -12.81
N LYS A 32 18.79 12.15 -12.30
CA LYS A 32 18.54 11.76 -10.90
C LYS A 32 19.02 10.34 -10.63
N TRP A 33 18.61 9.39 -11.45
CA TRP A 33 18.98 7.98 -11.36
C TRP A 33 20.50 7.76 -11.38
N ALA A 34 21.23 8.54 -12.19
CA ALA A 34 22.68 8.42 -12.30
C ALA A 34 23.44 9.06 -11.13
N LEU A 35 22.90 10.12 -10.53
CA LEU A 35 23.61 10.96 -9.55
C LEU A 35 23.21 10.67 -8.10
N ASP A 36 21.95 10.32 -7.86
CA ASP A 36 21.39 10.25 -6.52
C ASP A 36 21.56 8.87 -5.90
N TRP A 37 21.67 7.82 -6.71
CA TRP A 37 21.76 6.44 -6.24
C TRP A 37 23.09 5.81 -6.63
N ASP A 38 23.77 5.26 -5.63
CA ASP A 38 24.89 4.36 -5.86
C ASP A 38 24.43 3.05 -6.54
N GLU A 39 25.40 2.24 -6.98
CA GLU A 39 25.08 0.99 -7.70
C GLU A 39 24.27 0.01 -6.84
N LYS A 40 24.49 0.02 -5.51
CA LYS A 40 23.76 -0.84 -4.58
C LYS A 40 22.29 -0.45 -4.53
N THR A 41 21.98 0.83 -4.39
CA THR A 41 20.61 1.36 -4.35
C THR A 41 19.91 1.13 -5.68
N ARG A 42 20.57 1.41 -6.81
CA ARG A 42 20.03 1.13 -8.14
C ARG A 42 19.67 -0.33 -8.34
N ARG A 43 20.53 -1.26 -7.88
CA ARG A 43 20.27 -2.70 -7.95
C ARG A 43 19.03 -3.08 -7.14
N VAL A 44 18.93 -2.64 -5.89
CA VAL A 44 17.77 -2.94 -5.02
C VAL A 44 16.47 -2.42 -5.63
N VAL A 45 16.49 -1.18 -6.13
CA VAL A 45 15.31 -0.58 -6.77
C VAL A 45 14.93 -1.34 -8.05
N ARG A 46 15.91 -1.69 -8.88
CA ARG A 46 15.69 -2.49 -10.08
C ARG A 46 15.09 -3.85 -9.76
N GLU A 47 15.67 -4.58 -8.82
CA GLU A 47 15.17 -5.89 -8.37
C GLU A 47 13.72 -5.78 -7.88
N ARG A 48 13.39 -4.72 -7.14
CA ARG A 48 12.03 -4.49 -6.66
C ARG A 48 11.00 -4.27 -7.77
N VAL A 49 11.39 -3.59 -8.85
CA VAL A 49 10.49 -3.26 -9.96
C VAL A 49 10.42 -4.39 -10.99
N GLU A 50 11.56 -5.00 -11.34
CA GLU A 50 11.66 -5.96 -12.45
C GLU A 50 11.57 -7.43 -11.99
N GLN A 51 11.85 -7.72 -10.72
CA GLN A 51 11.97 -9.10 -10.21
C GLN A 51 10.94 -9.36 -9.11
N VAL A 52 9.66 -9.25 -9.46
CA VAL A 52 8.56 -9.64 -8.57
C VAL A 52 8.74 -11.13 -8.20
N PRO A 53 8.87 -11.46 -6.91
CA PRO A 53 9.09 -12.83 -6.48
C PRO A 53 7.87 -13.71 -6.80
N ARG A 54 8.09 -15.01 -6.97
CA ARG A 54 7.00 -15.99 -7.05
C ARG A 54 6.54 -16.35 -5.65
N TYR A 55 5.29 -16.77 -5.52
CA TYR A 55 4.78 -17.37 -4.28
C TYR A 55 5.58 -18.64 -3.93
N ARG A 56 6.12 -18.66 -2.71
CA ARG A 56 6.91 -19.76 -2.13
C ARG A 56 6.37 -20.18 -0.76
N PHE A 57 5.69 -19.29 -0.05
CA PHE A 57 5.07 -19.58 1.26
C PHE A 57 3.60 -19.92 1.11
N PHE A 58 2.80 -19.01 0.53
CA PHE A 58 1.36 -19.19 0.40
C PHE A 58 1.00 -20.32 -0.59
N SER A 59 -0.07 -21.04 -0.25
CA SER A 59 -0.77 -21.89 -1.21
C SER A 59 -1.47 -21.03 -2.26
N ALA A 60 -1.95 -21.65 -3.35
CA ALA A 60 -2.70 -20.93 -4.37
C ALA A 60 -3.99 -20.27 -3.83
N GLU A 61 -4.64 -20.90 -2.85
CA GLU A 61 -5.85 -20.36 -2.23
C GLU A 61 -5.53 -19.19 -1.29
N GLU A 62 -4.50 -19.36 -0.46
CA GLU A 62 -4.03 -18.29 0.42
C GLU A 62 -3.55 -17.08 -0.37
N ALA A 63 -2.84 -17.30 -1.48
CA ALA A 63 -2.40 -16.25 -2.40
C ALA A 63 -3.58 -15.42 -2.94
N ARG A 64 -4.68 -16.08 -3.36
CA ARG A 64 -5.90 -15.38 -3.79
C ARG A 64 -6.51 -14.56 -2.66
N THR A 65 -6.57 -15.11 -1.44
CA THR A 65 -7.12 -14.41 -0.28
C THR A 65 -6.28 -13.20 0.09
N ILE A 66 -4.96 -13.32 0.19
CA ILE A 66 -4.09 -12.18 0.53
C ILE A 66 -4.09 -11.10 -0.57
N GLU A 67 -4.16 -11.49 -1.85
CA GLU A 67 -4.31 -10.54 -2.96
C GLU A 67 -5.61 -9.74 -2.84
N ALA A 68 -6.72 -10.41 -2.55
CA ALA A 68 -8.01 -9.77 -2.32
C ALA A 68 -7.97 -8.83 -1.11
N ILE A 69 -7.36 -9.25 0.00
CA ILE A 69 -7.21 -8.41 1.20
C ILE A 69 -6.36 -7.17 0.87
N CYS A 70 -5.22 -7.33 0.19
CA CYS A 70 -4.37 -6.21 -0.23
C CYS A 70 -5.15 -5.19 -1.07
N ALA A 71 -5.98 -5.67 -2.00
CA ALA A 71 -6.81 -4.82 -2.86
C ALA A 71 -7.91 -4.06 -2.10
N ARG A 72 -8.28 -4.49 -0.88
CA ARG A 72 -9.20 -3.76 -0.01
C ARG A 72 -8.50 -2.83 0.97
N ILE A 73 -7.36 -3.24 1.53
CA ILE A 73 -6.58 -2.40 2.47
C ILE A 73 -5.97 -1.20 1.74
N LEU A 74 -5.40 -1.42 0.55
CA LEU A 74 -4.80 -0.37 -0.26
C LEU A 74 -5.25 -0.49 -1.72
N PRO A 75 -6.45 0.00 -2.05
CA PRO A 75 -6.98 -0.05 -3.41
C PRO A 75 -6.08 0.72 -4.39
N GLN A 76 -5.85 0.12 -5.56
CA GLN A 76 -5.08 0.70 -6.66
C GLN A 76 -5.90 0.71 -7.96
N ASP A 77 -7.21 0.95 -7.83
CA ASP A 77 -8.14 0.93 -8.97
C ASP A 77 -8.10 2.19 -9.84
N ASP A 78 -7.33 3.19 -9.41
CA ASP A 78 -7.08 4.44 -10.12
C ASP A 78 -6.08 4.30 -11.27
N ARG A 79 -5.51 3.10 -11.49
CA ARG A 79 -4.49 2.83 -12.50
C ARG A 79 -4.66 1.46 -13.19
N PRO A 80 -4.04 1.26 -14.37
CA PRO A 80 -4.04 -0.03 -15.05
C PRO A 80 -3.36 -1.12 -14.21
N LEU A 81 -3.79 -2.38 -14.41
CA LEU A 81 -3.22 -3.54 -13.71
C LEU A 81 -1.69 -3.64 -13.83
N ALA A 82 -1.13 -3.29 -14.99
CA ALA A 82 0.31 -3.34 -15.25
C ALA A 82 1.13 -2.33 -14.43
N ASP A 83 0.49 -1.29 -13.88
CA ASP A 83 1.13 -0.23 -13.10
C ASP A 83 0.81 -0.34 -11.59
N ARG A 84 0.06 -1.38 -11.18
CA ARG A 84 -0.19 -1.68 -9.77
C ARG A 84 1.03 -2.30 -9.12
N VAL A 85 1.31 -1.90 -7.89
CA VAL A 85 2.36 -2.48 -7.05
C VAL A 85 1.90 -3.87 -6.59
N PRO A 86 2.67 -4.95 -6.88
CA PRO A 86 2.29 -6.32 -6.53
C PRO A 86 2.63 -6.62 -5.06
N LEU A 87 1.71 -6.32 -4.14
CA LEU A 87 1.94 -6.38 -2.70
C LEU A 87 2.14 -7.80 -2.16
N ALA A 88 1.18 -8.68 -2.41
CA ALA A 88 1.14 -10.04 -1.86
C ALA A 88 2.39 -10.89 -2.14
N PRO A 89 3.02 -10.86 -3.34
CA PRO A 89 4.26 -11.59 -3.59
C PRO A 89 5.44 -11.13 -2.71
N TRP A 90 5.53 -9.84 -2.38
CA TRP A 90 6.60 -9.34 -1.50
C TRP A 90 6.38 -9.75 -0.05
N ILE A 91 5.13 -9.77 0.41
CA ILE A 91 4.74 -10.28 1.73
C ILE A 91 5.06 -11.78 1.81
N ASP A 92 4.71 -12.55 0.78
CA ASP A 92 5.06 -13.97 0.67
C ASP A 92 6.57 -14.22 0.79
N ALA A 93 7.36 -13.46 0.02
CA ALA A 93 8.80 -13.59 0.02
C ALA A 93 9.39 -13.33 1.42
N ARG A 94 8.92 -12.28 2.09
CA ARG A 94 9.33 -11.95 3.48
C ARG A 94 9.05 -13.12 4.43
N LEU A 95 7.83 -13.67 4.39
CA LEU A 95 7.41 -14.80 5.23
C LEU A 95 8.20 -16.07 4.92
N TYR A 96 8.44 -16.36 3.64
CA TYR A 96 9.25 -17.49 3.20
C TYR A 96 10.71 -17.38 3.67
N ASP A 97 11.32 -16.21 3.50
CA ASP A 97 12.70 -15.96 3.91
C ASP A 97 12.83 -15.80 5.43
N GLY A 98 11.70 -15.68 6.16
CA GLY A 98 11.67 -15.59 7.62
C GLY A 98 12.23 -14.27 8.14
N THR A 99 12.08 -13.20 7.37
CA THR A 99 12.60 -11.87 7.73
C THR A 99 11.51 -11.05 8.42
N GLY A 100 11.87 -10.33 9.48
CA GLY A 100 10.97 -9.49 10.26
C GLY A 100 11.76 -8.49 11.07
N ASP A 101 11.07 -7.54 11.71
CA ASP A 101 11.69 -6.54 12.58
C ASP A 101 12.06 -7.10 13.98
N GLY A 102 11.65 -8.35 14.26
CA GLY A 102 11.87 -9.02 15.54
C GLY A 102 10.91 -8.56 16.64
N TYR A 103 9.93 -7.73 16.31
CA TYR A 103 8.86 -7.34 17.21
C TYR A 103 7.68 -8.30 17.07
N ARG A 104 7.09 -8.69 18.19
CA ARG A 104 5.86 -9.48 18.24
C ARG A 104 5.16 -9.22 19.55
N TYR A 105 3.85 -9.01 19.49
CA TYR A 105 3.03 -8.97 20.70
C TYR A 105 3.06 -10.31 21.45
N GLU A 106 2.95 -10.26 22.79
CA GLU A 106 3.01 -11.47 23.63
C GLU A 106 1.90 -12.50 23.31
N ASP A 107 0.72 -12.01 22.91
CA ASP A 107 -0.47 -12.81 22.59
C ASP A 107 -0.57 -13.21 21.11
N MET A 108 0.46 -12.91 20.30
CA MET A 108 0.50 -13.27 18.88
C MET A 108 1.38 -14.50 18.63
N PRO A 109 0.96 -15.45 17.78
CA PRO A 109 1.85 -16.49 17.25
C PRO A 109 2.91 -15.87 16.34
N ASP A 110 3.93 -16.63 15.92
CA ASP A 110 4.90 -16.12 14.95
C ASP A 110 4.22 -15.76 13.62
N ASP A 111 4.86 -14.90 12.83
CA ASP A 111 4.30 -14.36 11.59
C ASP A 111 3.74 -15.42 10.64
N ARG A 112 4.42 -16.56 10.48
CA ARG A 112 3.96 -17.58 9.53
C ARG A 112 2.65 -18.15 10.01
N ASP A 113 2.57 -18.54 11.26
CA ASP A 113 1.34 -19.06 11.87
C ASP A 113 0.25 -17.98 11.92
N ALA A 114 0.60 -16.73 12.24
CA ALA A 114 -0.33 -15.60 12.24
C ALA A 114 -0.98 -15.41 10.86
N TYR A 115 -0.21 -15.47 9.77
CA TYR A 115 -0.76 -15.39 8.42
C TYR A 115 -1.60 -16.62 8.06
N ARG A 116 -1.22 -17.84 8.47
CA ARG A 116 -2.04 -19.04 8.23
C ARG A 116 -3.39 -18.95 8.93
N PHE A 117 -3.39 -18.62 10.23
CA PHE A 117 -4.62 -18.47 11.00
C PHE A 117 -5.44 -17.29 10.52
N GLY A 118 -4.81 -16.15 10.21
CA GLY A 118 -5.50 -14.95 9.77
C GLY A 118 -6.18 -15.09 8.42
N LEU A 119 -5.50 -15.68 7.43
CA LEU A 119 -6.10 -15.94 6.12
C LEU A 119 -7.23 -16.97 6.20
N ARG A 120 -7.04 -18.03 6.98
CA ARG A 120 -8.10 -19.01 7.23
C ARG A 120 -9.29 -18.39 7.95
N GLY A 121 -9.05 -17.53 8.95
CA GLY A 121 -10.09 -16.83 9.69
C GLY A 121 -10.89 -15.85 8.81
N CYS A 122 -10.24 -15.16 7.87
CA CYS A 122 -10.94 -14.35 6.88
C CYS A 122 -11.86 -15.19 5.98
N ASP A 123 -11.40 -16.38 5.57
CA ASP A 123 -12.16 -17.28 4.70
C ASP A 123 -13.34 -17.97 5.43
N GLU A 124 -13.11 -18.38 6.67
CA GLU A 124 -14.15 -18.88 7.58
C GLU A 124 -15.21 -17.81 7.83
N ALA A 125 -14.79 -16.56 8.11
CA ALA A 125 -15.70 -15.43 8.30
C ALA A 125 -16.53 -15.15 7.05
N ALA A 126 -15.88 -15.13 5.88
CA ALA A 126 -16.54 -14.95 4.60
C ALA A 126 -17.58 -16.05 4.32
N THR A 127 -17.23 -17.30 4.57
CA THR A 127 -18.12 -18.45 4.36
C THR A 127 -19.32 -18.39 5.31
N GLN A 128 -19.10 -18.06 6.58
CA GLN A 128 -20.19 -18.00 7.58
C GLN A 128 -21.13 -16.81 7.37
N LEU A 129 -20.62 -15.65 6.97
CA LEU A 129 -21.40 -14.42 6.81
C LEU A 129 -22.07 -14.35 5.42
N HIS A 130 -21.40 -14.83 4.39
CA HIS A 130 -21.78 -14.60 2.98
C HIS A 130 -21.85 -15.88 2.14
N GLY A 131 -21.47 -17.04 2.67
CA GLY A 131 -21.61 -18.34 1.99
C GLY A 131 -20.57 -18.61 0.89
N GLN A 132 -19.51 -17.81 0.78
CA GLN A 132 -18.45 -17.96 -0.23
C GLN A 132 -17.07 -17.73 0.39
N ALA A 133 -16.03 -18.22 -0.27
CA ALA A 133 -14.65 -17.91 0.07
C ALA A 133 -14.38 -16.40 -0.05
N PHE A 134 -13.48 -15.86 0.78
CA PHE A 134 -13.23 -14.41 0.86
C PHE A 134 -12.83 -13.81 -0.50
N ALA A 135 -11.97 -14.51 -1.24
CA ALA A 135 -11.50 -14.05 -2.54
C ALA A 135 -12.59 -14.02 -3.62
N ASP A 136 -13.68 -14.78 -3.43
CA ASP A 136 -14.79 -14.87 -4.38
C ASP A 136 -15.94 -13.89 -4.05
N LEU A 137 -15.83 -13.15 -2.93
CA LEU A 137 -16.79 -12.13 -2.54
C LEU A 137 -16.66 -10.85 -3.38
N GLY A 138 -17.78 -10.13 -3.52
CA GLY A 138 -17.76 -8.76 -4.02
C GLY A 138 -17.16 -7.79 -3.00
N ALA A 139 -16.65 -6.64 -3.47
CA ALA A 139 -15.90 -5.67 -2.65
C ALA A 139 -16.61 -5.27 -1.33
N GLY A 140 -17.92 -5.01 -1.36
CA GLY A 140 -18.66 -4.64 -0.16
C GLY A 140 -18.76 -5.75 0.89
N ALA A 141 -18.85 -7.02 0.47
CA ALA A 141 -18.85 -8.16 1.39
C ALA A 141 -17.44 -8.45 1.92
N GLN A 142 -16.40 -8.23 1.12
CA GLN A 142 -15.01 -8.25 1.59
C GLN A 142 -14.76 -7.17 2.65
N ASP A 143 -15.31 -5.96 2.44
CA ASP A 143 -15.20 -4.86 3.40
C ASP A 143 -15.92 -5.17 4.72
N ASP A 144 -17.11 -5.77 4.69
CA ASP A 144 -17.82 -6.21 5.90
C ASP A 144 -16.99 -7.23 6.70
N VAL A 145 -16.42 -8.24 6.03
CA VAL A 145 -15.54 -9.21 6.70
C VAL A 145 -14.33 -8.51 7.32
N LEU A 146 -13.59 -7.69 6.55
CA LEU A 146 -12.41 -6.99 7.06
C LEU A 146 -12.73 -6.01 8.19
N THR A 147 -13.88 -5.34 8.13
CA THR A 147 -14.35 -4.45 9.21
C THR A 147 -14.55 -5.24 10.51
N ARG A 148 -15.15 -6.43 10.44
CA ARG A 148 -15.32 -7.31 11.61
C ARG A 148 -14.00 -7.85 12.12
N VAL A 149 -13.07 -8.21 11.24
CA VAL A 149 -11.71 -8.63 11.65
C VAL A 149 -11.00 -7.48 12.38
N ALA A 150 -11.08 -6.26 11.84
CA ALA A 150 -10.51 -5.05 12.45
C ALA A 150 -11.16 -4.72 13.81
N ALA A 151 -12.45 -5.00 13.98
CA ALA A 151 -13.16 -4.87 15.26
C ALA A 151 -12.83 -5.98 16.26
N GLY A 152 -12.28 -7.11 15.81
CA GLY A 152 -12.09 -8.31 16.64
C GLY A 152 -13.37 -9.14 16.82
N GLU A 153 -14.33 -8.98 15.92
CA GLU A 153 -15.69 -9.55 15.98
C GLU A 153 -15.98 -10.53 14.82
N ALA A 154 -14.97 -10.83 14.00
CA ALA A 154 -15.12 -11.78 12.90
C ALA A 154 -15.39 -13.20 13.44
N PRO A 155 -16.40 -13.91 12.90
CA PRO A 155 -16.61 -15.31 13.25
C PRO A 155 -15.54 -16.20 12.60
N GLY A 156 -15.30 -17.37 13.16
CA GLY A 156 -14.29 -18.33 12.67
C GLY A 156 -13.50 -18.96 13.80
N ASP A 157 -13.25 -20.26 13.70
CA ASP A 157 -12.51 -21.02 14.70
C ASP A 157 -11.02 -20.65 14.70
N ALA A 158 -10.49 -20.19 13.55
CA ALA A 158 -9.10 -19.74 13.46
C ALA A 158 -8.78 -18.57 14.43
N TRP A 159 -9.75 -17.71 14.72
CA TRP A 159 -9.58 -16.57 15.63
C TRP A 159 -9.42 -16.99 17.10
N ALA A 160 -9.72 -18.24 17.46
CA ALA A 160 -9.40 -18.78 18.78
C ALA A 160 -7.88 -18.91 19.02
N HIS A 161 -7.08 -18.91 17.94
CA HIS A 161 -5.62 -19.04 17.99
C HIS A 161 -4.87 -17.73 17.70
N LEU A 162 -5.60 -16.68 17.33
CA LEU A 162 -5.04 -15.42 16.84
C LEU A 162 -5.98 -14.25 17.14
N PRO A 163 -5.54 -13.23 17.88
CA PRO A 163 -6.34 -12.02 18.07
C PRO A 163 -6.58 -11.28 16.74
N ALA A 164 -7.81 -11.39 16.20
CA ALA A 164 -8.18 -10.89 14.87
C ALA A 164 -7.82 -9.41 14.65
N ARG A 165 -8.11 -8.55 15.63
CA ARG A 165 -7.81 -7.11 15.57
C ARG A 165 -6.33 -6.82 15.43
N ARG A 166 -5.47 -7.54 16.16
CA ARG A 166 -4.02 -7.35 16.09
C ARG A 166 -3.45 -7.85 14.78
N PHE A 167 -3.92 -9.02 14.32
CA PHE A 167 -3.58 -9.51 13.00
C PHE A 167 -3.91 -8.50 11.90
N PHE A 168 -5.09 -7.89 11.94
CA PHE A 168 -5.46 -6.85 10.97
C PHE A 168 -4.52 -5.64 11.01
N GLN A 169 -4.14 -5.18 12.21
CA GLN A 169 -3.22 -4.04 12.37
C GLN A 169 -1.83 -4.34 11.80
N GLU A 170 -1.26 -5.50 12.11
CA GLU A 170 0.03 -5.95 11.59
C GLU A 170 -0.02 -6.12 10.07
N LEU A 171 -1.06 -6.77 9.54
CA LEU A 171 -1.26 -6.95 8.11
C LEU A 171 -1.41 -5.62 7.37
N ALA A 172 -2.20 -4.69 7.90
CA ALA A 172 -2.36 -3.36 7.31
C ALA A 172 -1.03 -2.58 7.31
N GLY A 173 -0.28 -2.65 8.42
CA GLY A 173 1.06 -2.07 8.51
C GLY A 173 2.01 -2.63 7.46
N GLU A 174 2.04 -3.95 7.30
CA GLU A 174 2.87 -4.65 6.30
C GLU A 174 2.49 -4.28 4.87
N VAL A 175 1.18 -4.20 4.56
CA VAL A 175 0.68 -3.79 3.24
C VAL A 175 1.14 -2.37 2.91
N ILE A 176 1.00 -1.44 3.86
CA ILE A 176 1.42 -0.03 3.70
C ILE A 176 2.94 0.05 3.53
N ALA A 177 3.71 -0.63 4.39
CA ALA A 177 5.17 -0.64 4.32
C ALA A 177 5.67 -1.23 2.99
N THR A 178 5.06 -2.32 2.52
CA THR A 178 5.38 -2.95 1.24
C THR A 178 5.12 -2.00 0.07
N TYR A 179 3.98 -1.28 0.09
CA TYR A 179 3.64 -0.30 -0.94
C TYR A 179 4.65 0.85 -0.99
N TYR A 180 4.91 1.50 0.16
CA TYR A 180 5.81 2.65 0.23
C TYR A 180 7.28 2.30 0.08
N ALA A 181 7.63 1.02 0.02
CA ALA A 181 8.96 0.58 -0.38
C ALA A 181 9.09 0.46 -1.92
N HIS A 182 8.01 0.59 -2.69
CA HIS A 182 8.03 0.54 -4.15
C HIS A 182 8.19 1.94 -4.78
N PRO A 183 9.05 2.12 -5.80
CA PRO A 183 9.28 3.43 -6.42
C PRO A 183 8.06 4.10 -7.06
N THR A 184 7.05 3.33 -7.49
CA THR A 184 5.77 3.89 -7.94
C THR A 184 5.11 4.74 -6.86
N ALA A 185 5.08 4.25 -5.62
CA ALA A 185 4.56 5.02 -4.49
C ALA A 185 5.40 6.27 -4.22
N TRP A 186 6.73 6.20 -4.42
CA TRP A 186 7.61 7.36 -4.27
C TRP A 186 7.28 8.45 -5.28
N ALA A 187 6.99 8.07 -6.53
CA ALA A 187 6.60 9.00 -7.58
C ALA A 187 5.31 9.73 -7.21
N GLU A 188 4.34 9.01 -6.64
CA GLU A 188 3.04 9.55 -6.24
C GLU A 188 3.14 10.60 -5.12
N ILE A 189 4.02 10.38 -4.15
CA ILE A 189 4.19 11.29 -3.00
C ILE A 189 5.31 12.32 -3.20
N GLY A 190 5.93 12.35 -4.37
CA GLY A 190 7.03 13.28 -4.65
C GLY A 190 8.33 12.92 -3.91
N PHE A 191 8.44 11.71 -3.37
CA PHE A 191 9.63 11.27 -2.65
C PHE A 191 10.72 10.87 -3.64
N SER A 192 11.91 11.45 -3.51
CA SER A 192 12.98 11.19 -4.45
C SER A 192 13.64 9.81 -4.34
N GLY A 193 13.31 9.05 -3.30
CA GLY A 193 14.13 7.92 -2.85
C GLY A 193 15.31 8.40 -2.01
N PRO A 194 16.21 7.48 -1.60
CA PRO A 194 17.40 7.82 -0.83
C PRO A 194 18.27 8.87 -1.56
N ALA A 195 18.73 9.88 -0.84
CA ALA A 195 19.55 10.95 -1.42
C ALA A 195 21.05 10.59 -1.55
N SER A 196 21.48 9.39 -1.12
CA SER A 196 22.89 9.01 -1.08
C SER A 196 23.38 8.43 -2.41
N PRO A 197 24.42 9.01 -3.03
CA PRO A 197 25.50 9.76 -2.37
C PRO A 197 25.40 11.28 -2.45
N ARG A 198 24.49 11.83 -3.27
CA ARG A 198 24.46 13.25 -3.61
C ARG A 198 24.14 14.18 -2.42
N GLY A 199 23.27 13.73 -1.51
CA GLY A 199 22.73 14.52 -0.42
C GLY A 199 21.77 15.63 -0.89
N HIS A 200 21.24 16.39 0.07
CA HIS A 200 20.49 17.62 -0.21
C HIS A 200 21.46 18.81 -0.16
N ILE A 201 21.32 19.74 -1.11
CA ILE A 201 22.18 20.93 -1.21
C ILE A 201 21.46 22.16 -0.65
N ARG A 202 20.13 22.21 -0.75
CA ARG A 202 19.30 23.29 -0.18
C ARG A 202 18.71 22.85 1.15
N LEU A 203 19.18 23.47 2.23
CA LEU A 203 18.72 23.21 3.60
C LEU A 203 17.77 24.29 4.14
N ASP A 204 17.55 25.37 3.37
CA ASP A 204 16.68 26.47 3.76
C ASP A 204 15.20 26.08 3.63
N LEU A 205 14.38 26.53 4.58
CA LEU A 205 12.93 26.35 4.57
C LEU A 205 12.30 26.87 3.26
N GLY A 206 11.50 26.02 2.61
CA GLY A 206 10.78 26.37 1.37
C GLY A 206 11.67 26.39 0.12
N ARG A 207 12.91 25.91 0.20
CA ARG A 207 13.76 25.71 -0.98
C ARG A 207 13.84 24.23 -1.34
N HIS A 208 13.64 23.96 -2.62
CA HIS A 208 13.74 22.64 -3.19
C HIS A 208 14.99 22.49 -4.02
N ASP A 209 15.67 21.35 -3.91
CA ASP A 209 16.72 21.02 -4.86
C ASP A 209 16.14 20.84 -6.28
N PRO A 210 16.91 21.13 -7.35
CA PRO A 210 16.39 21.04 -8.73
C PRO A 210 15.84 19.66 -9.14
N TRP A 211 16.14 18.61 -8.38
CA TRP A 211 15.68 17.24 -8.61
C TRP A 211 14.55 16.80 -7.67
N GLU A 212 14.12 17.65 -6.75
CA GLU A 212 12.95 17.41 -5.91
C GLU A 212 11.65 17.60 -6.69
N ALA A 213 10.62 16.85 -6.30
CA ALA A 213 9.32 16.94 -6.92
C ALA A 213 8.70 18.32 -6.70
N THR A 214 8.06 18.86 -7.73
CA THR A 214 7.30 20.12 -7.62
C THR A 214 5.82 19.81 -7.59
N GLU A 215 5.12 20.24 -6.54
CA GLU A 215 3.67 20.09 -6.45
C GLU A 215 2.99 20.98 -7.50
N ARG A 216 2.11 20.42 -8.34
CA ARG A 216 1.43 21.18 -9.42
C ARG A 216 0.47 22.25 -8.86
N ARG A 217 -0.03 22.05 -7.65
CA ARG A 217 -0.85 23.02 -6.91
C ARG A 217 -0.34 23.11 -5.48
N PRO A 218 0.74 23.89 -5.22
CA PRO A 218 1.29 24.05 -3.88
C PRO A 218 0.18 24.48 -2.94
N ARG A 219 -0.16 23.64 -1.97
CA ARG A 219 -1.20 23.99 -0.98
C ARG A 219 -0.52 24.65 0.21
N SER A 220 -1.09 25.75 0.71
CA SER A 220 -0.70 26.20 2.03
C SER A 220 -1.06 25.11 3.04
N SER A 221 -0.25 24.94 4.09
CA SER A 221 -0.60 24.08 5.22
C SER A 221 -1.95 24.48 5.83
N THR A 222 -2.32 25.76 5.78
CA THR A 222 -3.66 26.25 6.15
C THR A 222 -4.77 25.72 5.23
N ASP A 223 -4.54 25.68 3.91
CA ASP A 223 -5.53 25.22 2.94
C ASP A 223 -5.80 23.72 3.06
N ILE A 224 -4.78 22.95 3.48
CA ILE A 224 -4.91 21.52 3.77
C ILE A 224 -5.83 21.30 4.98
N VAL A 225 -5.61 22.03 6.07
CA VAL A 225 -6.41 21.92 7.30
C VAL A 225 -7.85 22.39 7.07
N HIS A 226 -8.06 23.52 6.40
CA HIS A 226 -9.41 24.03 6.14
C HIS A 226 -10.24 23.08 5.29
N ARG A 227 -9.65 22.47 4.26
CA ARG A 227 -10.38 21.53 3.41
C ARG A 227 -10.67 20.19 4.10
N ALA A 228 -9.82 19.74 5.03
CA ALA A 228 -10.09 18.55 5.83
C ALA A 228 -11.33 18.77 6.73
N LEU A 229 -11.41 19.94 7.38
CA LEU A 229 -12.56 20.34 8.20
C LEU A 229 -13.85 20.54 7.37
N GLU A 230 -13.74 21.05 6.15
CA GLU A 230 -14.87 21.21 5.24
C GLU A 230 -15.43 19.88 4.71
N ARG A 231 -14.57 18.87 4.52
CA ARG A 231 -15.00 17.52 4.13
C ARG A 231 -15.73 16.79 5.24
N ASP A 232 -15.23 16.87 6.48
CA ASP A 232 -15.92 16.29 7.65
C ASP A 232 -17.32 16.91 7.81
N HIS A 233 -17.48 18.22 7.56
CA HIS A 233 -18.79 18.88 7.60
C HIS A 233 -19.74 18.51 6.44
N GLN A 234 -19.21 18.12 5.28
CA GLN A 234 -20.03 17.67 4.15
C GLN A 234 -20.52 16.22 4.34
N ASP A 235 -19.71 15.36 4.96
CA ASP A 235 -20.11 13.99 5.29
C ASP A 235 -21.07 13.93 6.49
N GLU A 236 -20.96 14.84 7.46
CA GLU A 236 -21.95 14.97 8.55
C GLU A 236 -23.29 15.63 8.10
N GLY A 237 -23.26 16.46 7.05
CA GLY A 237 -24.44 17.16 6.53
C GLY A 237 -25.37 16.32 5.64
N GLY A 238 -24.94 15.13 5.21
CA GLY A 238 -25.71 14.24 4.31
C GLY A 238 -26.78 13.40 5.02
N ALA A 239 -26.80 13.38 6.35
CA ALA A 239 -27.63 12.47 7.14
C ALA A 239 -28.83 13.12 7.84
N HIS A 240 -29.37 14.27 7.38
CA HIS A 240 -30.68 14.74 7.87
C HIS A 240 -31.44 15.60 6.86
N SER A 241 -32.45 15.02 6.21
CA SER A 241 -33.82 15.59 6.15
C SER A 241 -34.77 14.67 5.37
N SER A 242 -35.47 13.82 6.11
CA SER A 242 -36.73 13.21 5.70
C SER A 242 -37.90 14.08 6.19
N GLY A 243 -38.97 14.15 5.38
CA GLY A 243 -40.33 14.42 5.86
C GLY A 243 -40.79 15.87 5.84
N GLY A 244 -41.27 16.34 4.68
CA GLY A 244 -42.16 17.50 4.62
C GLY A 244 -43.59 17.10 5.05
N PRO A 245 -44.29 17.88 5.90
CA PRO A 245 -45.67 17.59 6.25
C PRO A 245 -46.61 18.02 5.12
N THR A 246 -47.42 17.07 4.68
CA THR A 246 -48.64 17.29 3.89
C THR A 246 -49.66 18.07 4.71
N HIS A 247 -50.19 19.15 4.12
CA HIS A 247 -51.47 19.76 4.46
C HIS A 247 -52.23 20.04 3.16
#